data_AF-A0A3B9K1L6-F1
#
_entry.id   AF-A0A3B9K1L6-F1
#
_cell.length_a   1.000
_cell.length_b   1.000
_cell.length_c   1.000
_cell.angle_alpha   90.00
_cell.angle_beta   90.00
_cell.angle_gamma   90.00
#
_symmetry.space_group_name_H-M   'P 1'
#
loop_
_entity.id
_entity.type
_entity.pdbx_description
1 polymer ?
#
loop_
_entity_poly.entity_id
_entity_poly.type
_entity_poly.pdbx_seq_one_letter_code
_entity_poly.pdbx_strand_id
1 'polypeptide(L)'
;MEKHLKKLGIVIPDAPAPLANYKPYSISGKQIFISGQLPIKNNKLKFIGKLGKEITKKEAIDAAQICIINIVAQLKDACSG
;
A
#
# COMPACT_ATOMS: atom_id res chain seq x y z
N MET A 1 9.48 12.89 4.55
CA MET A 1 8.71 11.64 4.73
C MET A 1 9.61 10.42 4.76
N GLU A 2 10.36 10.12 3.69
CA GLU A 2 11.19 8.91 3.59
C GLU A 2 12.23 8.77 4.71
N LYS A 3 12.85 9.86 5.14
CA LYS A 3 13.81 9.85 6.27
C LYS A 3 13.18 9.35 7.58
N HIS A 4 11.91 9.66 7.85
CA HIS A 4 11.22 9.17 9.04
C HIS A 4 10.79 7.71 8.89
N LEU A 5 10.31 7.32 7.72
CA LEU A 5 9.97 5.91 7.45
C LEU A 5 11.20 5.01 7.52
N LYS A 6 12.34 5.44 6.97
CA LYS A 6 13.63 4.73 7.12
C LYS A 6 14.05 4.56 8.59
N LYS A 7 13.85 5.58 9.44
CA LYS A 7 14.12 5.46 10.89
C LYS A 7 13.23 4.42 11.59
N LEU A 8 12.03 4.19 11.06
CA LEU A 8 11.13 3.14 11.53
C LEU A 8 11.41 1.76 10.88
N GLY A 9 12.49 1.64 10.10
CA GLY A 9 12.81 0.41 9.37
C GLY A 9 11.90 0.13 8.17
N ILE A 10 11.10 1.12 7.76
CA ILE A 10 10.15 1.00 6.64
C ILE A 10 10.80 1.54 5.37
N VAL A 11 10.97 0.65 4.40
CA VAL A 11 11.37 1.00 3.03
C VAL A 11 10.12 1.11 2.17
N ILE A 12 9.96 2.24 1.48
CA ILE A 12 8.89 2.42 0.51
C ILE A 12 9.29 1.66 -0.77
N PRO A 13 8.53 0.63 -1.19
CA PRO A 13 8.80 -0.07 -2.43
C PRO A 13 8.41 0.80 -3.64
N ASP A 14 8.75 0.34 -4.83
CA ASP A 14 8.13 0.87 -6.05
C ASP A 14 6.62 0.66 -6.00
N ALA A 15 5.88 1.61 -6.59
CA ALA A 15 4.43 1.57 -6.60
C ALA A 15 3.94 0.28 -7.29
N PRO A 16 3.04 -0.51 -6.66
CA PRO A 16 2.55 -1.73 -7.27
C PRO A 16 1.75 -1.43 -8.54
N ALA A 17 1.91 -2.28 -9.56
CA ALA A 17 1.14 -2.17 -10.78
C ALA A 17 -0.36 -2.41 -10.52
N PRO A 18 -1.27 -1.74 -11.26
CA PRO A 18 -2.69 -2.03 -11.20
C PRO A 18 -3.01 -3.48 -11.56
N LEU A 19 -3.97 -4.08 -10.86
CA LEU A 19 -4.39 -5.47 -11.14
C LEU A 19 -5.37 -5.60 -12.31
N ALA A 20 -5.89 -4.47 -12.82
CA ALA A 20 -6.82 -4.41 -13.94
C ALA A 20 -6.76 -3.04 -14.63
N ASN A 21 -7.68 -2.77 -15.57
CA ASN A 21 -7.78 -1.51 -16.31
C ASN A 21 -8.39 -0.38 -15.46
N TYR A 22 -7.68 0.06 -14.42
CA TYR A 22 -7.99 1.27 -13.65
C TYR A 22 -6.69 2.00 -13.28
N LYS A 23 -6.79 3.31 -13.06
CA LYS A 23 -5.63 4.12 -12.64
C LYS A 23 -5.30 3.86 -11.17
N PRO A 24 -4.02 3.80 -10.79
CA PRO A 24 -3.63 3.58 -9.40
C PRO A 24 -4.05 4.73 -8.47
N TYR A 25 -4.19 5.93 -9.04
CA TYR A 25 -4.75 7.11 -8.37
C TYR A 25 -5.36 8.07 -9.39
N SER A 26 -6.15 9.03 -8.90
CA SER A 26 -6.64 10.18 -9.66
C SER A 26 -6.37 11.47 -8.89
N ILE A 27 -6.26 12.59 -9.62
CA ILE A 27 -5.99 13.91 -9.06
C ILE A 27 -7.14 14.84 -9.44
N SER A 28 -7.71 15.53 -8.47
CA SER A 28 -8.74 16.55 -8.67
C SER A 28 -8.36 17.81 -7.90
N GLY A 29 -7.96 18.86 -8.62
CA GLY A 29 -7.42 20.08 -8.02
C GLY A 29 -6.18 19.77 -7.16
N LYS A 30 -6.30 19.96 -5.84
CA LYS A 30 -5.23 19.71 -4.86
C LYS A 30 -5.42 18.41 -4.07
N GLN A 31 -6.34 17.53 -4.50
CA GLN A 31 -6.66 16.27 -3.84
C GLN A 31 -6.18 15.09 -4.67
N ILE A 32 -5.57 14.10 -4.02
CA ILE A 32 -5.14 12.83 -4.60
C ILE A 32 -6.02 11.73 -4.03
N PHE A 33 -6.67 10.96 -4.90
CA PHE A 33 -7.49 9.80 -4.55
C PHE A 33 -6.75 8.54 -4.96
N ILE A 34 -6.33 7.73 -3.98
CA ILE A 34 -5.58 6.50 -4.21
C ILE A 34 -6.55 5.32 -4.27
N SER A 35 -6.44 4.50 -5.31
CA SER A 35 -7.23 3.28 -5.47
C SER A 35 -6.92 2.28 -4.34
N GLY A 36 -7.85 1.36 -4.07
CA GLY A 36 -7.68 0.36 -3.00
C GLY A 36 -6.35 -0.40 -3.10
N GLN A 37 -5.59 -0.41 -2.00
CA GLN A 37 -4.31 -1.10 -1.92
C GLN A 37 -4.45 -2.39 -1.13
N LEU A 38 -3.93 -3.47 -1.72
CA LEU A 38 -3.90 -4.81 -1.13
C LEU A 38 -2.56 -5.04 -0.40
N PRO A 39 -2.48 -6.05 0.50
CA PRO A 39 -1.24 -6.42 1.17
C PRO A 39 -0.30 -7.19 0.23
N ILE A 40 0.06 -6.56 -0.90
CA ILE A 40 1.00 -7.06 -1.88
C ILE A 40 2.42 -6.76 -1.38
N LYS A 41 3.24 -7.79 -1.27
CA LYS A 41 4.66 -7.69 -0.94
C LYS A 41 5.43 -8.63 -1.86
N ASN A 42 6.50 -8.14 -2.48
CA ASN A 42 7.28 -8.89 -3.47
C ASN A 42 6.40 -9.48 -4.60
N ASN A 43 5.51 -8.65 -5.17
CA ASN A 43 4.55 -9.01 -6.22
C ASN A 43 3.61 -10.19 -5.87
N LYS A 44 3.41 -10.49 -4.59
CA LYS A 44 2.50 -11.54 -4.13
C LYS A 44 1.58 -11.01 -3.05
N LEU A 45 0.31 -11.42 -3.10
CA LEU A 45 -0.65 -11.14 -2.04
C LEU A 45 -0.26 -11.93 -0.78
N LYS A 46 0.13 -11.23 0.29
CA LYS A 46 0.79 -11.85 1.44
C LYS A 46 -0.20 -12.51 2.41
N PHE A 47 -1.38 -11.92 2.58
CA PHE A 47 -2.40 -12.36 3.52
C PHE A 47 -3.74 -12.47 2.80
N ILE A 48 -4.42 -13.61 2.95
CA ILE A 48 -5.68 -13.93 2.26
C ILE A 48 -6.62 -14.60 3.26
N GLY A 49 -7.87 -14.14 3.31
CA GLY A 49 -8.93 -14.71 4.14
C GLY A 49 -9.53 -13.73 5.15
N LYS A 50 -10.50 -14.20 5.95
CA LYS A 50 -11.28 -13.39 6.89
C LYS A 50 -10.62 -13.38 8.27
N LEU A 51 -10.55 -12.18 8.86
CA LEU A 51 -10.07 -12.00 10.24
C LEU A 51 -10.94 -12.80 11.23
N GLY A 52 -10.27 -13.55 12.11
CA GLY A 52 -10.90 -14.41 13.10
C GLY A 52 -11.33 -15.78 12.57
N LYS A 53 -11.10 -16.06 11.27
CA LYS A 53 -11.32 -17.37 10.66
C LYS A 53 -10.04 -17.89 10.01
N GLU A 54 -9.62 -17.29 8.90
CA GLU A 54 -8.41 -17.69 8.18
C GLU A 54 -7.16 -16.90 8.61
N ILE A 55 -7.32 -15.66 9.09
CA ILE A 55 -6.20 -14.84 9.56
C ILE A 55 -6.41 -14.35 10.99
N THR A 56 -5.31 -14.21 11.72
CA THR A 56 -5.28 -13.70 13.10
C THR A 56 -5.30 -12.17 13.14
N LYS A 57 -5.58 -11.59 14.33
CA LYS A 57 -5.48 -10.14 14.55
C LYS A 57 -4.09 -9.59 14.23
N LYS A 58 -3.04 -10.34 14.60
CA LYS A 58 -1.66 -9.94 14.33
C LYS A 58 -1.40 -9.87 12.82
N GLU A 59 -1.78 -10.90 12.09
CA GLU A 59 -1.62 -10.93 10.62
C GLU A 59 -2.45 -9.84 9.93
N ALA A 60 -3.63 -9.51 10.44
CA ALA A 60 -4.43 -8.40 9.92
C ALA A 60 -3.76 -7.03 10.14
N ILE A 61 -3.08 -6.83 11.29
CA ILE A 61 -2.27 -5.63 11.54
C ILE A 61 -1.09 -5.56 10.55
N ASP A 62 -0.38 -6.68 10.38
CA ASP A 62 0.73 -6.77 9.42
C ASP A 62 0.25 -6.53 7.98
N ALA A 63 -0.92 -7.05 7.61
CA ALA A 63 -1.55 -6.81 6.31
C ALA A 63 -1.87 -5.32 6.12
N ALA A 64 -2.49 -4.69 7.11
CA ALA A 64 -2.81 -3.26 7.07
C ALA A 64 -1.54 -2.39 6.92
N GLN A 65 -0.45 -2.76 7.60
CA GLN A 65 0.82 -2.08 7.45
C GLN A 65 1.34 -2.15 6.01
N ILE A 66 1.27 -3.32 5.36
CA ILE A 66 1.65 -3.48 3.95
C ILE A 66 0.75 -2.61 3.06
N CYS A 67 -0.57 -2.60 3.28
CA CYS A 67 -1.48 -1.76 2.52
C CYS A 67 -1.12 -0.27 2.63
N ILE A 68 -0.82 0.22 3.83
CA ILE A 68 -0.43 1.61 4.05
C ILE A 68 0.89 1.94 3.35
N ILE A 69 1.87 1.04 3.39
CA ILE A 69 3.13 1.22 2.67
C ILE A 69 2.89 1.33 1.16
N ASN A 70 2.01 0.50 0.60
CA ASN A 70 1.63 0.57 -0.81
C ASN A 70 0.90 1.87 -1.14
N ILE A 71 0.02 2.38 -0.26
CA ILE A 71 -0.62 3.70 -0.42
C ILE A 71 0.44 4.80 -0.48
N VAL A 72 1.42 4.77 0.42
CA VAL A 72 2.51 5.75 0.44
C VAL A 72 3.34 5.68 -0.84
N ALA A 73 3.61 4.49 -1.38
CA ALA A 73 4.30 4.33 -2.65
C ALA A 73 3.53 4.98 -3.81
N GLN A 74 2.21 4.78 -3.88
CA GLN A 74 1.35 5.43 -4.89
C GLN A 74 1.29 6.96 -4.70
N LEU A 75 1.25 7.43 -3.46
CA LEU A 75 1.26 8.87 -3.16
C LEU A 75 2.55 9.53 -3.62
N LYS A 76 3.70 8.86 -3.39
CA LYS A 76 5.01 9.33 -3.84
C LYS A 76 5.04 9.47 -5.37
N ASP A 77 4.58 8.43 -6.07
CA ASP A 77 4.48 8.43 -7.54
C ASP A 77 3.58 9.57 -8.05
N ALA A 78 2.40 9.74 -7.43
CA ALA A 78 1.47 10.82 -7.75
C ALA A 78 2.05 12.23 -7.57
N CYS A 79 2.97 12.40 -6.61
CA CYS A 79 3.65 13.66 -6.31
C CYS A 79 4.96 13.87 -7.09
N SER A 80 5.35 12.95 -7.99
CA SER A 80 6.62 12.99 -8.73
C SER A 80 7.89 12.93 -7.85
N GLY A 81 7.82 12.36 -6.64
CA GLY A 81 8.98 12.16 -5.75
C GLY A 81 8.84 12.78 -4.36
#